data_AF-A0A508WQB5-F1
#
_entry.id   AF-A0A508WQB5-F1
#
_cell.length_a   1.000
_cell.length_b   1.000
_cell.length_c   1.000
_cell.angle_alpha   90.00
_cell.angle_beta   90.00
_cell.angle_gamma   90.00
#
_symmetry.space_group_name_H-M   'P 1'
#
loop_
_entity.id
_entity.type
_entity.pdbx_description
1 polymer ?
#
loop_
_entity_poly.entity_id
_entity_poly.type
_entity_poly.pdbx_seq_one_letter_code
_entity_poly.pdbx_strand_id
1 'polypeptide(L)'
;MPRLFEDLALARLDGRFPRLVDKLARVQLLVLDDWGTHTLNDRQRLDLLEIFEERYRRKSTLITAQLPVAAWHEMIGEATLADAILDRIVHNAHRITLEGDSMRKRKTPTLLTGAEITEINHP
;
A
#
# COMPACT_ATOMS: atom_id res chain seq x y z
N MET A 1 1.39 -3.70 3.82
CA MET A 1 2.67 -4.01 3.12
C MET A 1 3.66 -4.87 3.92
N PRO A 2 3.32 -6.08 4.38
CA PRO A 2 4.21 -6.88 5.24
C PRO A 2 5.52 -7.30 4.57
N ARG A 3 5.47 -7.73 3.30
CA ARG A 3 6.64 -8.26 2.57
C ARG A 3 7.75 -7.22 2.38
N LEU A 4 7.39 -5.97 2.06
CA LEU A 4 8.37 -4.89 1.90
C LEU A 4 9.16 -4.67 3.20
N PHE A 5 8.48 -4.64 4.34
CA PHE A 5 9.14 -4.43 5.63
C PHE A 5 10.02 -5.62 6.04
N GLU A 6 9.59 -6.85 5.73
CA GLU A 6 10.40 -8.04 5.91
C GLU A 6 11.68 -7.98 5.06
N ASP A 7 11.56 -7.64 3.78
CA ASP A 7 12.71 -7.50 2.87
C ASP A 7 13.69 -6.42 3.35
N LEU A 8 13.18 -5.28 3.84
CA LEU A 8 14.00 -4.18 4.39
C LEU A 8 14.71 -4.61 5.68
N ALA A 9 14.02 -5.33 6.57
CA ALA A 9 14.60 -5.84 7.81
C ALA A 9 15.73 -6.85 7.52
N LEU A 10 15.49 -7.82 6.62
CA LEU A 10 16.49 -8.80 6.20
C LEU A 10 17.69 -8.13 5.52
N ALA A 11 17.44 -7.19 4.61
CA ALA A 11 18.51 -6.46 3.93
C ALA A 11 19.38 -5.66 4.90
N ARG A 12 18.85 -5.24 6.04
CA ARG A 12 19.63 -4.55 7.07
C ARG A 12 20.55 -5.50 7.82
N LEU A 13 20.08 -6.72 8.11
CA LEU A 13 20.86 -7.73 8.82
C LEU A 13 22.09 -8.21 8.03
N ASP A 14 22.03 -8.21 6.70
CA ASP A 14 23.10 -8.70 5.84
C ASP A 14 23.76 -7.62 4.97
N GLY A 15 23.54 -6.34 5.30
CA GLY A 15 24.20 -5.19 4.67
C GLY A 15 23.72 -4.84 3.26
N ARG A 16 22.66 -5.47 2.76
CA ARG A 16 22.06 -5.17 1.45
C ARG A 16 21.11 -3.97 1.45
N PHE A 17 20.80 -3.40 2.62
CA PHE A 17 19.80 -2.35 2.77
C PHE A 17 20.00 -1.15 1.82
N PRO A 18 21.19 -0.52 1.70
CA PRO A 18 21.39 0.59 0.75
C PRO A 18 21.08 0.20 -0.70
N ARG A 19 21.47 -1.02 -1.11
CA ARG A 19 21.18 -1.53 -2.47
C ARG A 19 19.69 -1.72 -2.71
N LEU A 20 18.94 -2.14 -1.69
CA LEU A 20 17.50 -2.29 -1.77
C LEU A 20 16.81 -0.93 -1.88
N VAL A 21 17.20 0.04 -1.04
CA VAL A 21 16.73 1.44 -1.14
C VAL A 21 17.01 2.01 -2.52
N ASP A 22 18.25 1.90 -3.02
CA ASP A 22 18.64 2.36 -4.36
C ASP A 22 17.80 1.71 -5.47
N LYS A 23 17.48 0.42 -5.32
CA LYS A 23 16.64 -0.30 -6.28
C LYS A 23 15.23 0.27 -6.29
N LEU A 24 14.64 0.48 -5.10
CA LEU A 24 13.30 1.06 -4.94
C LEU A 24 13.26 2.54 -5.35
N ALA A 25 14.35 3.30 -5.19
CA ALA A 25 14.43 4.70 -5.58
C ALA A 25 14.55 4.88 -7.10
N ARG A 26 15.23 3.97 -7.81
CA ARG A 26 15.51 4.11 -9.25
C ARG A 26 14.36 3.78 -10.19
N VAL A 27 13.38 2.98 -9.76
CA VAL A 27 12.24 2.63 -10.62
C VAL A 27 11.42 3.87 -10.98
N GLN A 28 10.97 3.95 -12.25
CA GLN A 28 10.18 5.09 -12.75
C GLN A 28 8.86 5.23 -11.99
N LEU A 29 8.22 4.10 -11.70
CA LEU A 29 7.01 4.01 -10.89
C LEU A 29 7.22 2.99 -9.78
N LEU A 30 7.07 3.43 -8.53
CA LEU A 30 6.97 2.55 -7.36
C LEU A 30 5.50 2.46 -6.96
N VAL A 31 4.98 1.24 -6.85
CA VAL A 31 3.60 1.00 -6.41
C VAL A 31 3.63 0.43 -4.99
N LEU A 32 3.00 1.14 -4.06
CA LEU A 32 2.78 0.72 -2.69
C LEU A 32 1.31 0.35 -2.51
N ASP A 33 1.04 -0.94 -2.60
CA ASP A 33 -0.30 -1.51 -2.43
C ASP A 33 -0.64 -1.77 -0.96
N ASP A 34 -1.91 -1.68 -0.55
CA ASP A 34 -2.34 -1.93 0.83
C ASP A 34 -1.61 -1.06 1.88
N TRP A 35 -1.54 0.25 1.62
CA TRP A 35 -1.06 1.24 2.57
C TRP A 35 -2.05 1.41 3.73
N GLY A 36 -1.50 1.41 4.94
CA GLY A 36 -2.23 1.67 6.17
C GLY A 36 -3.11 0.57 6.69
N THR A 37 -2.73 -0.68 6.46
CA THR A 37 -3.38 -1.82 7.12
C THR A 37 -3.03 -1.93 8.60
N HIS A 38 -1.88 -1.40 9.03
CA HIS A 38 -1.40 -1.42 10.42
C HIS A 38 -0.61 -0.14 10.72
N THR A 39 -0.46 0.17 12.01
CA THR A 39 0.45 1.22 12.47
C THR A 39 1.90 0.85 12.20
N LEU A 40 2.73 1.85 11.90
CA LEU A 40 4.16 1.64 11.68
C LEU A 40 4.90 1.54 13.02
N ASN A 41 5.99 0.77 13.04
CA ASN A 41 6.98 0.88 14.12
C ASN A 41 8.11 1.86 13.75
N ASP A 42 8.97 2.21 14.71
CA ASP A 42 10.03 3.22 14.53
C ASP A 42 10.95 2.91 13.35
N ARG A 43 11.31 1.63 13.18
CA ARG A 43 12.17 1.21 12.08
C ARG A 43 11.48 1.39 10.74
N GLN A 44 10.23 0.96 10.63
CA GLN A 44 9.45 1.04 9.40
C GLN A 44 9.23 2.50 8.96
N ARG A 45 9.03 3.43 9.91
CA ARG A 45 8.95 4.87 9.63
C ARG A 45 10.23 5.38 8.99
N LEU A 46 11.38 5.07 9.59
CA LEU A 46 12.69 5.51 9.09
C LEU A 46 12.99 4.91 7.72
N ASP A 47 12.72 3.62 7.52
CA ASP A 47 12.95 2.95 6.25
C ASP A 47 12.09 3.56 5.13
N LEU A 48 10.82 3.87 5.41
CA LEU A 48 9.94 4.54 4.45
C LEU A 48 10.36 5.97 4.17
N LEU A 49 10.76 6.73 5.20
CA LEU A 49 11.25 8.08 5.01
C LEU A 49 12.45 8.09 4.06
N GLU A 50 13.42 7.20 4.26
CA GLU A 50 14.60 7.09 3.39
C GLU A 50 14.22 6.82 1.92
N ILE A 51 13.27 5.91 1.67
CA ILE A 51 12.77 5.63 0.31
C ILE A 51 12.05 6.86 -0.28
N PHE A 52 11.21 7.53 0.51
CA PHE A 52 10.43 8.67 0.02
C PHE A 52 11.29 9.92 -0.20
N GLU A 53 12.32 10.14 0.62
CA GLU A 53 13.32 11.20 0.43
C GLU A 53 14.04 11.08 -0.92
N GLU A 54 14.53 9.88 -1.23
CA GLU A 54 15.23 9.63 -2.48
C GLU A 54 14.30 9.84 -3.70
N ARG A 55 13.01 9.53 -3.56
CA ARG A 55 12.03 9.64 -4.64
C ARG A 55 11.38 11.02 -4.77
N TYR A 56 11.40 11.84 -3.71
CA TYR A 56 10.67 13.10 -3.65
C TYR A 56 11.04 14.04 -4.81
N ARG A 57 10.03 14.47 -5.57
CA ARG A 57 10.17 15.31 -6.79
C ARG A 57 11.13 14.75 -7.87
N ARG A 58 11.45 13.46 -7.83
CA ARG A 58 12.34 12.79 -8.81
C ARG A 58 11.65 11.67 -9.59
N LYS A 59 10.83 10.85 -8.91
CA LYS A 59 10.16 9.67 -9.50
C LYS A 59 8.73 9.53 -8.98
N SER A 60 7.87 8.85 -9.74
CA SER A 60 6.44 8.71 -9.40
C SER A 60 6.20 7.59 -8.41
N THR A 61 5.35 7.82 -7.41
CA THR A 61 4.92 6.79 -6.45
C THR A 61 3.39 6.71 -6.50
N LEU A 62 2.86 5.51 -6.71
CA LEU A 62 1.43 5.22 -6.60
C LEU A 62 1.20 4.51 -5.27
N ILE A 63 0.23 4.99 -4.50
CA ILE A 63 -0.14 4.41 -3.21
C ILE A 63 -1.62 4.04 -3.27
N THR A 64 -1.96 2.78 -2.99
CA THR A 64 -3.33 2.37 -2.72
C THR A 64 -3.52 2.25 -1.21
N ALA A 65 -4.63 2.76 -0.70
CA ALA A 65 -4.93 2.72 0.72
C ALA A 65 -6.42 2.49 0.94
N GLN A 66 -6.75 1.83 2.04
CA GLN A 66 -8.14 1.72 2.51
C GLN A 66 -8.51 2.83 3.48
N LEU A 67 -7.53 3.40 4.18
CA LEU A 67 -7.74 4.52 5.09
C LEU A 67 -7.71 5.86 4.34
N PRO A 68 -8.60 6.81 4.70
CA PRO A 68 -8.52 8.17 4.18
C PRO A 68 -7.20 8.81 4.60
N VAL A 69 -6.67 9.73 3.78
CA VAL A 69 -5.39 10.42 4.04
C VAL A 69 -5.36 11.11 5.41
N ALA A 70 -6.50 11.60 5.90
CA ALA A 70 -6.61 12.21 7.24
C ALA A 70 -6.21 11.27 8.38
N ALA A 71 -6.36 9.95 8.20
CA ALA A 71 -5.96 8.95 9.20
C ALA A 71 -4.48 8.53 9.07
N TRP A 72 -3.78 8.95 8.01
CA TRP A 72 -2.41 8.49 7.78
C TRP A 72 -1.43 9.05 8.80
N HIS A 73 -1.64 10.27 9.31
CA HIS A 73 -0.75 10.85 10.31
C HIS A 73 -0.73 10.01 11.60
N GLU A 74 -1.90 9.61 12.11
CA GLU A 74 -2.03 8.72 13.27
C GLU A 74 -1.45 7.33 12.99
N MET A 75 -1.77 6.77 11.83
CA MET A 75 -1.29 5.45 11.41
C MET A 75 0.24 5.41 11.24
N ILE A 76 0.86 6.48 10.72
CA ILE A 76 2.32 6.61 10.69
C ILE A 76 2.80 6.68 12.14
N GLY A 77 2.25 7.61 12.94
CA GLY A 77 2.68 7.86 14.32
C GLY A 77 4.06 8.49 14.40
N GLU A 78 4.40 9.05 15.57
CA GLU A 78 5.51 10.02 15.74
C GLU A 78 5.33 11.26 14.85
N ALA A 79 4.96 12.39 15.45
CA ALA A 79 4.50 13.56 14.72
C ALA A 79 5.54 14.07 13.70
N THR A 80 6.83 14.06 14.06
CA THR A 80 7.89 14.62 13.21
C THR A 80 8.08 13.80 11.93
N LEU A 81 8.15 12.48 12.06
CA LEU A 81 8.31 11.54 10.95
C LEU A 81 7.00 11.44 10.15
N ALA A 82 5.84 11.51 10.80
CA ALA A 82 4.56 11.58 10.11
C ALA A 82 4.48 12.80 9.19
N ASP A 83 4.79 14.00 9.70
CA ASP A 83 4.85 15.21 8.90
C ASP A 83 5.86 15.10 7.76
N ALA A 84 7.07 14.61 8.04
CA ALA A 84 8.09 14.44 7.01
C ALA A 84 7.64 13.48 5.90
N ILE A 85 7.09 12.32 6.25
CA ILE A 85 6.61 11.34 5.26
C ILE A 85 5.45 11.93 4.46
N LEU A 86 4.46 12.54 5.12
CA LEU A 86 3.28 13.10 4.46
C LEU A 86 3.65 14.26 3.54
N ASP A 87 4.57 15.14 3.91
CA ASP A 87 5.01 16.23 3.02
C ASP A 87 5.60 15.68 1.70
N ARG A 88 6.24 14.52 1.73
CA ARG A 88 6.82 13.88 0.53
C ARG A 88 5.80 13.18 -0.34
N ILE A 89 4.84 12.48 0.27
CA ILE A 89 3.94 11.58 -0.47
C ILE A 89 2.54 12.17 -0.69
N VAL A 90 2.14 13.19 0.05
CA VAL A 90 0.78 13.75 0.03
C VAL A 90 0.75 15.16 -0.55
N HIS A 91 1.74 16.00 -0.27
CA HIS A 91 1.73 17.43 -0.63
C HIS A 91 1.49 17.66 -2.13
N ASN A 92 2.14 16.87 -2.99
CA ASN A 92 2.03 16.98 -4.45
C ASN A 92 1.24 15.83 -5.09
N ALA A 93 0.45 15.09 -4.30
CA ALA A 93 -0.25 13.92 -4.80
C ALA A 93 -1.56 14.27 -5.51
N HIS A 94 -1.79 13.65 -6.66
CA HIS A 94 -3.13 13.55 -7.23
C HIS A 94 -3.91 12.47 -6.48
N ARG A 95 -5.00 12.87 -5.83
CA ARG A 95 -5.84 11.97 -5.05
C ARG A 95 -7.04 11.53 -5.88
N ILE A 96 -7.24 10.22 -5.96
CA ILE A 96 -8.39 9.62 -6.62
C ILE A 96 -9.15 8.83 -5.55
N THR A 97 -10.33 9.32 -5.18
CA THR A 97 -11.24 8.59 -4.31
C THR A 97 -12.00 7.58 -5.16
N LEU A 98 -11.92 6.31 -4.79
CA LEU A 98 -12.67 5.24 -5.44
C LEU A 98 -13.98 5.01 -4.69
N GLU A 99 -15.07 4.93 -5.44
CA GLU A 99 -16.41 4.69 -4.91
C GLU A 99 -17.05 3.47 -5.58
N GLY A 100 -18.05 2.89 -4.91
CA GLY A 100 -18.83 1.77 -5.41
C GLY A 100 -18.55 0.43 -4.73
N ASP A 101 -19.27 -0.60 -5.17
CA ASP A 101 -19.22 -1.93 -4.58
C ASP A 101 -17.92 -2.68 -4.88
N SER A 102 -17.56 -3.58 -3.96
CA SER A 102 -16.45 -4.50 -4.17
C SER A 102 -16.63 -5.33 -5.44
N MET A 103 -15.68 -5.19 -6.37
CA MET A 103 -15.62 -5.98 -7.59
C MET A 103 -15.46 -7.49 -7.33
N ARG A 104 -15.04 -7.89 -6.13
CA ARG A 104 -14.96 -9.32 -5.74
C ARG A 104 -16.35 -9.95 -5.68
N LYS A 105 -17.37 -9.21 -5.22
CA LYS A 105 -18.76 -9.70 -5.16
C LYS A 105 -19.36 -9.96 -6.54
N ARG A 106 -18.94 -9.17 -7.56
CA ARG A 106 -19.42 -9.31 -8.95
C ARG A 106 -18.92 -10.57 -9.66
N LYS A 107 -17.86 -11.21 -9.13
CA LYS A 107 -17.30 -12.46 -9.71
C LYS A 107 -17.86 -13.73 -9.09
N THR A 108 -18.65 -13.64 -8.02
CA THR A 108 -19.38 -14.79 -7.52
C THR A 108 -20.45 -15.12 -8.55
N PRO A 109 -20.42 -16.29 -9.22
CA PRO A 109 -21.52 -16.71 -10.07
C PRO A 109 -22.78 -16.67 -9.21
N THR A 110 -23.85 -16.07 -9.71
CA THR A 110 -25.17 -16.23 -9.09
C THR A 110 -25.36 -17.73 -8.93
N LEU A 111 -25.35 -18.22 -7.68
CA LEU A 111 -25.71 -19.61 -7.43
C LEU A 111 -27.12 -19.74 -7.99
N LEU A 112 -27.28 -20.67 -8.94
CA LEU A 112 -28.58 -21.03 -9.50
C LEU A 112 -29.55 -21.15 -8.33
N THR A 113 -30.64 -20.39 -8.39
CA THR A 113 -31.64 -20.44 -7.32
C THR A 113 -32.24 -21.84 -7.31
N GLY A 114 -32.75 -22.33 -6.17
CA GLY A 114 -33.23 -23.71 -6.03
C GLY A 114 -34.27 -24.17 -7.08
N ALA A 115 -34.90 -23.23 -7.79
CA ALA A 115 -35.75 -23.50 -8.95
C ALA A 115 -34.98 -24.13 -10.13
N GLU A 116 -33.77 -23.65 -10.44
CA GLU A 116 -32.97 -24.11 -11.59
C GLU A 116 -32.29 -25.47 -11.34
N ILE A 117 -32.10 -25.89 -10.07
CA ILE A 117 -31.57 -27.21 -9.72
C ILE A 117 -32.63 -28.31 -9.94
N THR A 118 -33.91 -27.95 -9.94
CA THR A 118 -35.02 -28.90 -10.08
C THR A 118 -35.24 -29.34 -11.54
N GLU A 119 -34.90 -28.50 -12.52
CA GLU A 119 -35.01 -28.83 -13.95
C GLU A 119 -33.91 -29.78 -14.45
N ILE A 120 -32.79 -29.91 -13.72
CA ILE A 120 -31.66 -30.76 -14.13
C ILE A 120 -31.81 -32.21 -13.62
N ASN A 121 -32.76 -32.45 -12.70
CA ASN A 121 -32.92 -33.73 -12.00
C ASN A 121 -34.26 -34.46 -12.26
N HIS A 122 -34.91 -34.22 -13.41
CA HIS A 122 -36.00 -35.09 -13.86
C HIS A 122 -35.55 -35.97 -15.03
N PRO A 123 -35.75 -37.31 -14.97
CA PRO A 123 -35.32 -38.26 -15.99
C PRO A 123 -36.11 -38.15 -17.30
#